data_AF-A0A1A9A608-F1
#
_entry.id   AF-A0A1A9A608-F1
#
_cell.length_a   1.000
_cell.length_b   1.000
_cell.length_c   1.000
_cell.angle_alpha   90.00
_cell.angle_beta   90.00
_cell.angle_gamma   90.00
#
_symmetry.space_group_name_H-M   'P 1'
#
loop_
_entity.id
_entity.type
_entity.pdbx_description
1 polymer ?
#
loop_
_entity_poly.entity_id
_entity_poly.type
_entity_poly.pdbx_seq_one_letter_code
_entity_poly.pdbx_strand_id
1 'polypeptide(L)'
;MSHPAGEPPPATGRRPAPLTTAAYSAAEWDLLTDLPGRVLVAAAAPGPGRGPRGVAAGLAGLDAVAAGRGFDSDLVRAVVSAIYARHDGTTRDERLTDLVDLLAAARAAVRVLRRRADPADSAAYRQWVESVAVRVCRSGDVEPTPADRRFLDRLGGALELR
;
A
#
# COMPACT_ATOMS: atom_id res chain seq x y z
N MET A 1 -30.11 -39.68 36.85
CA MET A 1 -29.18 -38.55 37.04
C MET A 1 -28.26 -38.55 35.83
N SER A 2 -28.46 -37.66 34.85
CA SER A 2 -27.66 -36.42 34.67
C SER A 2 -26.29 -36.77 34.05
N HIS A 3 -25.75 -36.24 32.95
CA HIS A 3 -26.04 -35.19 31.97
C HIS A 3 -25.13 -35.49 30.71
N PRO A 4 -25.22 -34.71 29.60
CA PRO A 4 -25.08 -35.23 28.24
C PRO A 4 -23.71 -35.02 27.56
N ALA A 5 -23.62 -35.62 26.37
CA ALA A 5 -22.88 -35.22 25.17
C ALA A 5 -21.90 -34.03 25.28
N GLY A 6 -20.61 -34.33 25.17
CA GLY A 6 -19.61 -33.36 24.73
C GLY A 6 -19.63 -33.26 23.21
N GLU A 7 -20.41 -32.31 22.69
CA GLU A 7 -20.31 -31.86 21.30
C GLU A 7 -19.03 -31.03 21.15
N PRO A 8 -18.14 -31.32 20.18
CA PRO A 8 -17.00 -30.44 19.89
C PRO A 8 -17.52 -29.12 19.31
N PRO A 9 -16.91 -27.97 19.66
CA PRO A 9 -17.37 -26.68 19.16
C PRO A 9 -17.21 -26.59 17.64
N PRO A 10 -18.25 -26.18 16.88
CA PRO A 10 -18.07 -25.85 15.48
C PRO A 10 -17.63 -24.40 15.32
N ALA A 11 -17.09 -24.13 14.13
CA ALA A 11 -16.76 -22.84 13.55
C ALA A 11 -15.41 -22.24 14.01
N THR A 12 -14.38 -22.60 13.24
CA THR A 12 -13.33 -21.70 12.79
C THR A 12 -13.94 -20.32 12.51
N GLY A 13 -13.84 -19.42 13.49
CA GLY A 13 -14.32 -18.05 13.39
C GLY A 13 -13.48 -17.29 12.39
N ARG A 14 -13.76 -17.46 11.10
CA ARG A 14 -13.32 -16.51 10.09
C ARG A 14 -14.06 -15.23 10.41
N ARG A 15 -13.38 -14.30 11.09
CA ARG A 15 -13.87 -12.93 11.30
C ARG A 15 -14.40 -12.45 9.94
N PRO A 16 -15.65 -11.97 9.86
CA PRO A 16 -16.16 -11.43 8.62
C PRO A 16 -15.19 -10.33 8.19
N ALA A 17 -14.66 -10.47 6.98
CA ALA A 17 -13.77 -9.49 6.42
C ALA A 17 -14.54 -8.16 6.34
N PRO A 18 -13.94 -7.01 6.69
CA PRO A 18 -14.61 -5.72 6.59
C PRO A 18 -15.32 -5.58 5.24
N LEU A 19 -16.49 -4.93 5.19
CA LEU A 19 -17.28 -4.79 3.95
C LEU A 19 -16.44 -4.28 2.77
N THR A 20 -15.46 -3.41 3.05
CA THR A 20 -14.49 -2.91 2.08
C THR A 20 -13.62 -4.02 1.48
N THR A 21 -13.17 -4.99 2.26
CA THR A 21 -12.35 -6.12 1.79
C THR A 21 -13.14 -7.18 1.02
N ALA A 22 -14.41 -7.39 1.38
CA ALA A 22 -15.27 -8.39 0.73
C ALA A 22 -15.57 -8.07 -0.75
N ALA A 23 -15.39 -6.81 -1.16
CA ALA A 23 -15.55 -6.35 -2.52
C ALA A 23 -14.41 -6.76 -3.48
N TYR A 24 -13.31 -7.32 -2.96
CA TYR A 24 -12.10 -7.66 -3.74
C TYR A 24 -11.84 -9.16 -3.73
N SER A 25 -11.38 -9.70 -4.86
CA SER A 25 -10.72 -11.01 -4.87
C SER A 25 -9.39 -10.96 -4.10
N ALA A 26 -8.87 -12.13 -3.70
CA ALA A 26 -7.59 -12.21 -3.00
C ALA A 26 -6.45 -11.51 -3.76
N ALA A 27 -6.35 -11.75 -5.08
CA ALA A 27 -5.31 -11.13 -5.92
C ALA A 27 -5.48 -9.61 -6.05
N GLU A 28 -6.71 -9.11 -6.15
CA GLU A 28 -6.98 -7.67 -6.17
C GLU A 28 -6.62 -7.03 -4.82
N TRP A 29 -6.95 -7.68 -3.71
CA TRP A 29 -6.60 -7.22 -2.37
C TRP A 29 -5.09 -7.24 -2.11
N ASP A 30 -4.40 -8.28 -2.58
CA ASP A 30 -2.94 -8.38 -2.50
C ASP A 30 -2.26 -7.26 -3.29
N LEU A 31 -2.78 -6.95 -4.49
CA LEU A 31 -2.29 -5.82 -5.27
C LEU A 31 -2.41 -4.49 -4.52
N LEU A 32 -3.57 -4.24 -3.89
CA LEU A 32 -3.82 -3.00 -3.14
C LEU A 32 -2.99 -2.90 -1.85
N THR A 33 -2.75 -4.03 -1.18
CA THR A 33 -1.94 -4.05 0.06
C THR A 33 -0.45 -4.05 -0.21
N ASP A 34 -0.01 -4.55 -1.37
CA ASP A 34 1.41 -4.56 -1.73
C ASP A 34 1.91 -3.22 -2.27
N LEU A 35 1.07 -2.51 -3.03
CA LEU A 35 1.49 -1.33 -3.79
C LEU A 35 2.16 -0.24 -2.93
N PRO A 36 1.65 0.15 -1.74
CA PRO A 36 2.30 1.19 -0.92
C PRO A 36 3.73 0.82 -0.53
N GLY A 37 3.98 -0.45 -0.18
CA GLY A 37 5.31 -0.93 0.16
C GLY A 37 6.26 -0.99 -1.03
N ARG A 38 5.77 -1.39 -2.21
CA ARG A 38 6.56 -1.36 -3.45
C ARG A 38 6.95 0.08 -3.84
N VAL A 39 6.03 1.03 -3.67
CA VAL A 39 6.30 2.46 -3.88
C VAL A 39 7.38 2.96 -2.92
N LEU A 40 7.30 2.61 -1.63
CA LEU A 40 8.32 2.96 -0.64
C LEU A 40 9.69 2.46 -1.07
N VAL A 41 9.81 1.16 -1.40
CA VAL A 41 11.08 0.54 -1.81
C VAL A 41 11.64 1.19 -3.08
N ALA A 42 10.81 1.41 -4.10
CA ALA A 42 11.23 2.02 -5.35
C ALA A 42 11.61 3.51 -5.21
N ALA A 43 10.97 4.22 -4.29
CA ALA A 43 11.34 5.58 -3.94
C ALA A 43 12.65 5.60 -3.15
N ALA A 44 12.88 4.64 -2.26
CA ALA A 44 14.11 4.53 -1.47
C ALA A 44 15.33 4.05 -2.28
N ALA A 45 15.09 3.30 -3.36
CA ALA A 45 16.15 2.68 -4.13
C ALA A 45 17.07 3.70 -4.84
N PRO A 46 18.39 3.46 -4.86
CA PRO A 46 19.32 4.22 -5.68
C PRO A 46 19.05 3.96 -7.18
N GLY A 47 19.47 4.90 -8.03
CA GLY A 47 19.33 4.75 -9.47
C GLY A 47 20.02 5.88 -10.23
N PRO A 48 19.90 5.93 -11.57
CA PRO A 48 20.47 7.01 -12.36
C PRO A 48 19.97 8.38 -11.88
N GLY A 49 20.87 9.23 -11.38
CA GLY A 49 20.54 10.53 -10.81
C GLY A 49 19.92 10.51 -9.40
N ARG A 50 19.84 9.34 -8.75
CA ARG A 50 19.41 9.16 -7.36
C ARG A 50 20.51 8.45 -6.56
N GLY A 51 21.11 9.18 -5.61
CA GLY A 51 22.08 8.61 -4.68
C GLY A 51 21.43 7.60 -3.71
N PRO A 52 22.25 6.85 -2.96
CA PRO A 52 21.75 6.01 -1.88
C PRO A 52 20.99 6.86 -0.86
N ARG A 53 19.82 6.38 -0.43
CA ARG A 53 19.01 7.04 0.58
C ARG A 53 19.33 6.49 1.96
N GLY A 54 19.48 7.39 2.93
CA GLY A 54 19.69 7.02 4.32
C GLY A 54 18.43 6.51 5.02
N VAL A 55 18.60 6.01 6.24
CA VAL A 55 17.52 5.48 7.10
C VAL A 55 16.36 6.47 7.24
N ALA A 56 16.64 7.77 7.31
CA ALA A 56 15.61 8.82 7.41
C ALA A 56 14.58 8.77 6.26
N ALA A 57 15.01 8.41 5.04
CA ALA A 57 14.10 8.28 3.90
C ALA A 57 13.18 7.07 4.03
N GLY A 58 13.73 5.94 4.49
CA GLY A 58 12.95 4.74 4.79
C GLY A 58 11.92 4.99 5.88
N LEU A 59 12.32 5.66 6.97
CA LEU A 59 11.43 6.03 8.07
C LEU A 59 10.32 6.98 7.59
N ALA A 60 10.65 8.01 6.81
CA ALA A 60 9.65 8.91 6.24
C ALA A 60 8.62 8.17 5.37
N GLY A 61 9.05 7.12 4.65
CA GLY A 61 8.15 6.24 3.91
C GLY A 61 7.27 5.38 4.81
N LEU A 62 7.83 4.80 5.87
CA LEU A 62 7.05 4.00 6.82
C LEU A 62 6.03 4.85 7.57
N ASP A 63 6.41 6.05 7.99
CA ASP A 63 5.51 7.04 8.58
C ASP A 63 4.42 7.45 7.58
N ALA A 64 4.73 7.55 6.29
CA ALA A 64 3.73 7.82 5.25
C ALA A 64 2.70 6.69 5.12
N VAL A 65 3.14 5.44 5.18
CA VAL A 65 2.25 4.27 5.17
C VAL A 65 1.38 4.28 6.44
N ALA A 66 2.00 4.49 7.61
CA ALA A 66 1.31 4.59 8.89
C ALA A 66 0.28 5.74 8.93
N ALA A 67 0.57 6.87 8.27
CA ALA A 67 -0.33 8.01 8.18
C ALA A 67 -1.65 7.68 7.48
N GLY A 68 -1.71 6.59 6.69
CA GLY A 68 -2.96 6.11 6.10
C GLY A 68 -4.05 5.78 7.13
N ARG A 69 -3.68 5.48 8.39
CA ARG A 69 -4.68 5.27 9.47
C ARG A 69 -5.54 6.50 9.77
N GLY A 70 -5.02 7.70 9.48
CA GLY A 70 -5.71 8.97 9.70
C GLY A 70 -6.54 9.45 8.50
N PHE A 71 -6.55 8.74 7.37
CA PHE A 71 -7.36 9.11 6.22
C PHE A 71 -8.85 8.87 6.49
N ASP A 72 -9.68 9.75 5.96
CA ASP A 72 -11.14 9.59 5.96
C ASP A 72 -11.59 8.73 4.77
N SER A 73 -11.06 7.50 4.73
CA SER A 73 -11.39 6.49 3.73
C SER A 73 -11.31 5.12 4.37
N ASP A 74 -12.44 4.39 4.37
CA ASP A 74 -12.51 3.05 4.94
C ASP A 74 -11.63 2.07 4.17
N LEU A 75 -11.51 2.25 2.84
CA LEU A 75 -10.58 1.49 2.03
C LEU A 75 -9.13 1.69 2.49
N VAL A 76 -8.67 2.93 2.64
CA VAL A 76 -7.28 3.21 3.06
C VAL A 76 -7.02 2.64 4.45
N ARG A 77 -7.94 2.85 5.41
CA ARG A 77 -7.82 2.29 6.77
C ARG A 77 -7.76 0.76 6.74
N ALA A 78 -8.58 0.10 5.92
CA ALA A 78 -8.58 -1.35 5.77
C ALA A 78 -7.27 -1.88 5.15
N VAL A 79 -6.73 -1.20 4.13
CA VAL A 79 -5.45 -1.56 3.50
C VAL A 79 -4.31 -1.47 4.51
N VAL A 80 -4.23 -0.37 5.27
CA VAL A 80 -3.19 -0.19 6.30
C VAL A 80 -3.29 -1.27 7.36
N SER A 81 -4.51 -1.57 7.85
CA SER A 81 -4.73 -2.65 8.81
C SER A 81 -4.24 -4.00 8.28
N ALA A 82 -4.52 -4.33 7.01
CA ALA A 82 -4.07 -5.57 6.38
C ALA A 82 -2.55 -5.62 6.18
N ILE A 83 -1.89 -4.50 5.87
CA ILE A 83 -0.44 -4.42 5.79
C ILE A 83 0.18 -4.83 7.13
N TYR A 84 -0.28 -4.26 8.24
CA TYR A 84 0.26 -4.60 9.56
C TYR A 84 -0.07 -6.03 10.00
N ALA A 85 -1.29 -6.51 9.75
CA ALA A 85 -1.65 -7.90 10.08
C ALA A 85 -0.83 -8.96 9.32
N ARG A 86 -0.32 -8.63 8.12
CA ARG A 86 0.56 -9.50 7.33
C ARG A 86 1.98 -9.56 7.89
N HIS A 87 2.46 -8.45 8.46
CA HIS A 87 3.81 -8.33 9.01
C HIS A 87 4.02 -9.12 10.31
N ASP A 88 2.95 -9.56 10.98
CA ASP A 88 3.02 -10.39 12.18
C ASP A 88 3.45 -11.85 11.90
N GLY A 89 3.65 -12.25 10.64
CA GLY A 89 3.92 -13.66 10.28
C GLY A 89 4.91 -13.95 9.14
N THR A 90 5.31 -12.99 8.29
CA THR A 90 6.25 -13.26 7.18
C THR A 90 7.16 -12.07 6.85
N THR A 91 8.45 -12.34 6.67
CA THR A 91 9.40 -11.38 6.07
C THR A 91 9.14 -11.28 4.57
N ARG A 92 8.87 -10.07 4.07
CA ARG A 92 8.66 -9.81 2.65
C ARG A 92 9.93 -10.18 1.88
N ASP A 93 9.77 -10.95 0.80
CA ASP A 93 10.81 -11.17 -0.19
C ASP A 93 11.09 -9.80 -0.85
N GLU A 94 12.18 -9.15 -0.47
CA GLU A 94 12.62 -7.83 -0.94
C GLU A 94 13.10 -7.92 -2.40
N ARG A 95 12.23 -8.38 -3.30
CA ARG A 95 12.53 -8.29 -4.73
C ARG A 95 12.53 -6.82 -5.10
N LEU A 96 13.69 -6.37 -5.56
CA LEU A 96 13.86 -5.07 -6.19
C LEU A 96 12.74 -4.90 -7.22
N THR A 97 11.79 -4.02 -6.93
CA THR A 97 10.66 -3.81 -7.84
C THR A 97 11.17 -2.98 -9.02
N ASP A 98 11.16 -3.55 -10.23
CA ASP A 98 11.41 -2.79 -11.44
C ASP A 98 10.38 -1.65 -11.53
N LEU A 99 10.84 -0.45 -11.87
CA LEU A 99 9.97 0.71 -12.07
C LEU A 99 8.86 0.41 -13.11
N VAL A 100 9.14 -0.38 -14.15
CA VAL A 100 8.13 -0.75 -15.14
C VAL A 100 7.00 -1.55 -14.49
N ASP A 101 7.36 -2.56 -13.68
CA ASP A 101 6.40 -3.40 -12.96
C ASP A 101 5.63 -2.61 -11.91
N LEU A 102 6.29 -1.67 -11.21
CA LEU A 102 5.62 -0.77 -10.27
C LEU A 102 4.55 0.07 -10.97
N LEU A 103 4.89 0.68 -12.10
CA LEU A 103 3.95 1.52 -12.85
C LEU A 103 2.82 0.68 -13.47
N ALA A 104 3.10 -0.57 -13.85
CA ALA A 104 2.07 -1.51 -14.29
C ALA A 104 1.12 -1.89 -13.15
N ALA A 105 1.66 -2.17 -11.96
CA ALA A 105 0.90 -2.46 -10.74
C ALA A 105 0.04 -1.27 -10.31
N ALA A 106 0.57 -0.04 -10.36
CA ALA A 106 -0.17 1.18 -10.08
C ALA A 106 -1.39 1.33 -11.02
N ARG A 107 -1.19 1.19 -12.33
CA ARG A 107 -2.30 1.24 -13.30
C ARG A 107 -3.30 0.10 -13.09
N ALA A 108 -2.84 -1.08 -12.71
CA ALA A 108 -3.72 -2.20 -12.39
C ALA A 108 -4.57 -1.90 -11.16
N ALA A 109 -3.97 -1.32 -10.11
CA ALA A 109 -4.70 -0.90 -8.92
C ALA A 109 -5.77 0.15 -9.26
N VAL A 110 -5.44 1.16 -10.07
CA VAL A 110 -6.43 2.16 -10.53
C VAL A 110 -7.59 1.49 -11.28
N ARG A 111 -7.32 0.53 -12.17
CA ARG A 111 -8.38 -0.22 -12.86
C ARG A 111 -9.27 -1.01 -11.91
N VAL A 112 -8.69 -1.62 -10.87
CA VAL A 112 -9.44 -2.35 -9.83
C VAL A 112 -10.33 -1.38 -9.05
N LEU A 113 -9.77 -0.25 -8.61
CA LEU A 113 -10.49 0.76 -7.84
C LEU A 113 -11.66 1.35 -8.64
N ARG A 114 -11.45 1.68 -9.92
CA ARG A 114 -12.52 2.19 -10.80
C ARG A 114 -13.69 1.20 -10.98
N ARG A 115 -13.44 -0.10 -10.81
CA ARG A 115 -14.47 -1.14 -10.95
C ARG A 115 -15.19 -1.47 -9.64
N ARG A 116 -14.53 -1.28 -8.49
CA ARG A 116 -14.97 -1.84 -7.20
C ARG A 116 -15.17 -0.82 -6.09
N ALA A 117 -14.43 0.28 -6.09
CA ALA A 117 -14.51 1.32 -5.07
C ALA A 117 -15.39 2.48 -5.52
N ASP A 118 -15.99 3.19 -4.58
CA ASP A 118 -16.57 4.50 -4.89
C ASP A 118 -15.47 5.51 -5.29
N PRO A 119 -15.83 6.60 -5.99
CA PRO A 119 -14.85 7.57 -6.46
C PRO A 119 -14.02 8.24 -5.36
N ALA A 120 -14.57 8.43 -4.15
CA ALA A 120 -13.89 9.09 -3.05
C ALA A 120 -12.82 8.17 -2.44
N ASP A 121 -13.16 6.91 -2.15
CA ASP A 121 -12.19 5.91 -1.68
C ASP A 121 -11.10 5.64 -2.71
N SER A 122 -11.46 5.58 -4.00
CA SER A 122 -10.50 5.45 -5.10
C SER A 122 -9.53 6.63 -5.14
N ALA A 123 -10.02 7.88 -5.00
CA ALA A 123 -9.17 9.06 -4.97
C ALA A 123 -8.27 9.09 -3.72
N ALA A 124 -8.83 8.81 -2.54
CA ALA A 124 -8.10 8.78 -1.28
C ALA A 124 -6.96 7.77 -1.29
N TYR A 125 -7.21 6.55 -1.79
CA TYR A 125 -6.18 5.54 -1.93
C TYR A 125 -5.05 5.98 -2.87
N ARG A 126 -5.38 6.54 -4.04
CA ARG A 126 -4.37 6.97 -5.02
C ARG A 126 -3.49 8.10 -4.46
N GLN A 127 -4.11 9.10 -3.83
CA GLN A 127 -3.41 10.21 -3.17
C GLN A 127 -2.53 9.72 -2.01
N TRP A 128 -3.05 8.80 -1.19
CA TRP A 128 -2.27 8.22 -0.10
C TRP A 128 -1.02 7.49 -0.61
N VAL A 129 -1.16 6.65 -1.65
CA VAL A 129 -0.02 5.95 -2.27
C VAL A 129 1.01 6.94 -2.85
N GLU A 130 0.57 7.98 -3.55
CA GLU A 130 1.50 9.03 -4.03
C GLU A 130 2.21 9.73 -2.86
N SER A 131 1.50 10.00 -1.76
CA SER A 131 2.07 10.65 -0.57
C SER A 131 3.22 9.86 0.05
N VAL A 132 3.23 8.54 -0.08
CA VAL A 132 4.36 7.68 0.35
C VAL A 132 5.62 8.02 -0.45
N ALA A 133 5.51 8.04 -1.78
CA ALA A 133 6.64 8.43 -2.63
C ALA A 133 7.11 9.86 -2.36
N VAL A 134 6.17 10.80 -2.21
CA VAL A 134 6.49 12.21 -1.96
C VAL A 134 7.29 12.40 -0.68
N ARG A 135 6.91 11.73 0.42
CA ARG A 135 7.64 11.83 1.70
C ARG A 135 9.04 11.21 1.61
N VAL A 136 9.20 10.08 0.91
CA VAL A 136 10.53 9.47 0.68
C VAL A 136 11.42 10.34 -0.22
N CYS A 137 10.85 10.96 -1.25
CA CYS A 137 11.60 11.82 -2.17
C CYS A 137 11.98 13.17 -1.54
N ARG A 138 11.21 13.65 -0.55
CA ARG A 138 11.46 14.90 0.19
C ARG A 138 12.13 14.69 1.54
N SER A 139 12.55 13.46 1.87
CA SER A 139 13.15 13.18 3.16
C SER A 139 14.55 13.82 3.26
N GLY A 140 14.77 14.60 4.32
CA GLY A 140 16.00 15.35 4.54
C GLY A 140 15.90 16.80 4.05
N ASP A 141 16.91 17.61 4.36
CA ASP A 141 16.95 19.05 4.05
C ASP A 141 17.37 19.36 2.61
N VAL A 142 17.23 18.39 1.70
CA VAL A 142 17.67 18.51 0.30
C VAL A 142 16.44 18.47 -0.60
N GLU A 143 16.34 19.49 -1.45
CA GLU A 143 15.32 19.57 -2.49
C GLU A 143 15.27 18.29 -3.35
N PRO A 144 14.08 17.81 -3.76
CA PRO A 144 13.95 16.63 -4.61
C PRO A 144 14.76 16.78 -5.89
N THR A 145 15.55 15.75 -6.20
CA THR A 145 16.37 15.75 -7.41
C THR A 145 15.49 15.75 -8.67
N PRO A 146 16.02 16.14 -9.85
CA PRO A 146 15.30 15.98 -11.11
C PRO A 146 14.84 14.54 -11.37
N ALA A 147 15.59 13.55 -10.90
CA ALA A 147 15.22 12.14 -11.00
C ALA A 147 14.04 11.78 -10.08
N ASP A 148 13.96 12.37 -8.88
CA ASP A 148 12.81 12.22 -7.99
C ASP A 148 11.55 12.83 -8.58
N ARG A 149 11.66 14.04 -9.14
CA ARG A 149 10.54 14.70 -9.82
C ARG A 149 10.02 13.83 -10.96
N ARG A 150 10.90 13.33 -11.83
CA ARG A 150 10.52 12.40 -12.91
C ARG A 150 9.87 11.11 -12.41
N PHE A 151 10.33 10.57 -11.28
CA PHE A 151 9.72 9.39 -10.66
C PHE A 151 8.30 9.70 -10.17
N LEU A 152 8.12 10.78 -9.42
CA LEU A 152 6.82 11.25 -8.93
C LEU A 152 5.86 11.56 -10.09
N ASP A 153 6.37 12.14 -11.18
CA ASP A 153 5.57 12.43 -12.37
C ASP A 153 5.03 11.16 -13.04
N ARG A 154 5.89 10.15 -13.19
CA ARG A 154 5.49 8.85 -13.76
C ARG A 154 4.51 8.13 -12.85
N LEU A 155 4.76 8.15 -11.54
CA LEU A 155 3.86 7.54 -10.55
C LEU A 155 2.50 8.23 -10.53
N GLY A 156 2.47 9.56 -10.48
CA GLY A 156 1.23 10.35 -10.53
C GLY A 156 0.43 10.10 -11.80
N GLY A 157 1.10 9.99 -12.95
CA GLY A 157 0.44 9.60 -14.21
C GLY A 157 -0.10 8.17 -14.19
N ALA A 158 0.62 7.21 -13.59
CA ALA A 158 0.13 5.84 -13.44
C ALA A 158 -1.03 5.70 -12.43
N LEU A 159 -1.12 6.63 -11.47
CA LEU A 159 -2.19 6.74 -10.49
C LEU A 159 -3.37 7.62 -10.98
N GLU A 160 -3.33 8.14 -12.20
CA GLU A 160 -4.36 9.06 -12.75
C GLU A 160 -4.63 10.27 -11.81
N LEU A 161 -3.56 10.87 -11.26
CA LEU A 161 -3.61 12.05 -10.39
C LEU A 161 -3.21 13.35 -11.11
N ARG A 162 -2.87 13.26 -12.39
CA ARG A 162 -2.39 14.36 -13.23
C ARG A 162 -2.97 14.28 -14.63
#